data_AF-A0A2N2H135-F1
#
_entry.id   AF-A0A2N2H135-F1
#
_cell.length_a   1.000
_cell.length_b   1.000
_cell.length_c   1.000
_cell.angle_alpha   90.00
_cell.angle_beta   90.00
_cell.angle_gamma   90.00
#
_symmetry.space_group_name_H-M   'P 1'
#
loop_
_entity.id
_entity.type
_entity.pdbx_description
1 polymer ?
#
loop_
_entity_poly.entity_id
_entity_poly.type
_entity_poly.pdbx_seq_one_letter_code
_entity_poly.pdbx_strand_id
1 'polypeptide(L)'
;MPGKFNYVLIVFMVLASAGCDDKVTVIDDCGDGIIDPGESCDGAAPIQVTCVDLDFHQNPVPVTCAADCTYDVSACGAFCGDGTLQPEFEECEFGNLNGQTCISQGTSGGVLQCGDDCSFDMSRCESQCGNGMVELAEECDDQNLDEGDGCGPLCTVEVGWACADSNPSICGPVCGDGLLRDDEPCDDGNLDDGDGCSQDCLPETGWECDGEPTVCSSICDDGLQVGPEECDQSDLGGADCVSVGFAGGTLACTSSCIFETTACFECGDGVCSADLGETRPICPADCGVVQVDLGQNHSCALRGDGLAWCWG
;
A
#
# COMPACT_ATOMS: atom_id res chain seq x y z
N MET A 1 4.03 97.11 -20.95
CA MET A 1 2.74 97.80 -21.18
C MET A 1 1.83 96.83 -21.89
N PRO A 2 0.51 96.87 -21.68
CA PRO A 2 -0.29 96.93 -20.45
C PRO A 2 -1.29 95.72 -20.47
N GLY A 3 -2.25 95.47 -19.58
CA GLY A 3 -2.88 96.17 -18.46
C GLY A 3 -3.84 95.16 -17.79
N LYS A 4 -4.00 95.21 -16.47
CA LYS A 4 -5.01 95.99 -15.72
C LYS A 4 -6.31 95.21 -15.45
N PHE A 5 -6.46 94.86 -14.16
CA PHE A 5 -7.55 95.27 -13.26
C PHE A 5 -9.02 94.96 -13.62
N ASN A 6 -9.62 94.20 -12.69
CA ASN A 6 -10.96 94.30 -12.08
C ASN A 6 -12.20 94.23 -12.98
N TYR A 7 -13.11 93.30 -12.65
CA TYR A 7 -14.48 93.66 -12.27
C TYR A 7 -15.10 92.59 -11.37
N VAL A 8 -15.49 93.04 -10.18
CA VAL A 8 -16.49 92.39 -9.31
C VAL A 8 -17.80 92.35 -10.08
N LEU A 9 -18.42 91.18 -10.24
CA LEU A 9 -19.85 91.08 -10.49
C LEU A 9 -20.46 90.02 -9.58
N ILE A 10 -21.11 90.53 -8.54
CA ILE A 10 -22.03 89.79 -7.69
C ILE A 10 -23.22 89.40 -8.58
N VAL A 11 -23.41 88.10 -8.80
CA VAL A 11 -24.69 87.56 -9.28
C VAL A 11 -25.18 86.57 -8.23
N PHE A 12 -25.90 87.13 -7.25
CA PHE A 12 -26.87 86.38 -6.46
C PHE A 12 -27.99 85.98 -7.43
N MET A 13 -27.94 84.76 -7.97
CA MET A 13 -29.10 84.13 -8.58
C MET A 13 -29.44 82.88 -7.80
N VAL A 14 -30.50 83.07 -7.00
CA VAL A 14 -31.34 82.08 -6.34
C VAL A 14 -31.57 80.90 -7.28
N LEU A 15 -30.92 79.77 -6.99
CA LEU A 15 -31.31 78.47 -7.51
C LEU A 15 -31.73 77.63 -6.31
N ALA A 16 -33.05 77.51 -6.25
CA ALA A 16 -33.86 76.71 -5.37
C ALA A 16 -33.10 75.55 -4.73
N SER A 17 -33.04 75.60 -3.39
CA SER A 17 -33.09 74.42 -2.55
C SER A 17 -34.32 73.59 -2.94
N ALA A 18 -34.17 72.69 -3.92
CA ALA A 18 -34.97 71.49 -3.95
C ALA A 18 -34.60 70.75 -2.67
N GLY A 19 -35.58 70.64 -1.77
CA GLY A 19 -35.39 70.05 -0.45
C GLY A 19 -34.73 68.69 -0.54
N CYS A 20 -33.87 68.41 0.43
CA CYS A 20 -33.71 67.03 0.84
C CYS A 20 -35.09 66.53 1.24
N ASP A 21 -35.52 65.45 0.61
CA ASP A 21 -36.66 64.65 1.04
C ASP A 21 -36.40 64.25 2.50
N ASP A 22 -37.31 64.63 3.40
CA ASP A 22 -37.23 64.48 4.85
C ASP A 22 -37.59 63.07 5.32
N LYS A 23 -37.51 62.07 4.43
CA LYS A 23 -37.68 60.65 4.76
C LYS A 23 -36.41 59.94 5.22
N VAL A 24 -35.31 60.65 5.46
CA VAL A 24 -34.16 60.02 6.14
C VAL A 24 -34.34 60.24 7.63
N THR A 25 -35.30 59.52 8.20
CA THR A 25 -35.51 59.39 9.64
C THR A 25 -34.41 58.49 10.21
N VAL A 26 -33.93 58.84 11.41
CA VAL A 26 -32.69 58.29 11.98
C VAL A 26 -33.01 57.00 12.74
N ILE A 27 -33.38 55.92 12.03
CA ILE A 27 -34.01 54.66 12.49
C ILE A 27 -35.54 54.81 12.47
N ASP A 28 -36.16 54.59 11.33
CA ASP A 28 -37.63 54.48 11.24
C ASP A 28 -37.97 53.24 10.43
N ASP A 29 -38.50 52.26 11.14
CA ASP A 29 -39.08 51.03 10.62
C ASP A 29 -38.15 50.04 9.92
N CYS A 30 -37.55 49.18 10.75
CA CYS A 30 -36.95 47.94 10.30
C CYS A 30 -37.95 47.09 9.48
N GLY A 31 -37.59 46.79 8.22
CA GLY A 31 -38.40 46.04 7.26
C GLY A 31 -39.09 46.90 6.19
N ASP A 32 -38.59 48.11 5.89
CA ASP A 32 -39.16 49.02 4.91
C ASP A 32 -38.68 48.76 3.45
N GLY A 33 -37.70 47.88 3.29
CA GLY A 33 -37.12 47.46 2.02
C GLY A 33 -35.83 48.18 1.61
N ILE A 34 -35.28 49.05 2.47
CA ILE A 34 -34.01 49.76 2.27
C ILE A 34 -33.16 49.67 3.56
N ILE A 35 -31.85 49.41 3.43
CA ILE A 35 -30.93 49.46 4.58
C ILE A 35 -30.59 50.92 4.88
N ASP A 36 -31.06 51.43 6.02
CA ASP A 36 -30.84 52.82 6.43
C ASP A 36 -29.48 53.05 7.12
N PRO A 37 -29.00 54.31 7.17
CA PRO A 37 -27.78 54.65 7.91
C PRO A 37 -27.89 54.34 9.41
N GLY A 38 -27.24 53.27 9.84
CA GLY A 38 -27.23 52.79 11.24
C GLY A 38 -27.81 51.39 11.42
N GLU A 39 -28.42 50.82 10.38
CA GLU A 39 -28.94 49.47 10.36
C GLU A 39 -27.90 48.48 9.80
N SER A 40 -27.85 47.28 10.37
CA SER A 40 -27.01 46.19 9.86
C SER A 40 -27.74 45.36 8.80
N CYS A 41 -29.07 45.34 8.84
CA CYS A 41 -29.95 44.61 7.93
C CYS A 41 -31.34 45.26 7.97
N ASP A 42 -32.22 44.91 7.03
CA ASP A 42 -33.57 45.50 6.92
C ASP A 42 -34.66 44.41 6.81
N GLY A 43 -35.06 43.89 7.98
CA GLY A 43 -36.12 42.89 8.12
C GLY A 43 -35.93 41.61 7.29
N ALA A 44 -36.84 41.36 6.33
CA ALA A 44 -36.85 40.16 5.50
C ALA A 44 -35.98 40.26 4.23
N ALA A 45 -35.25 41.36 4.06
CA ALA A 45 -34.32 41.52 2.95
C ALA A 45 -33.27 40.38 2.96
N PRO A 46 -32.85 39.89 1.78
CA PRO A 46 -31.85 38.83 1.69
C PRO A 46 -30.51 39.32 2.24
N ILE A 47 -30.08 38.74 3.35
CA ILE A 47 -28.78 38.99 3.95
C ILE A 47 -27.75 38.08 3.26
N GLN A 48 -26.62 38.64 2.85
CA GLN A 48 -25.49 37.90 2.24
C GLN A 48 -24.37 37.61 3.24
N VAL A 49 -24.58 37.98 4.50
CA VAL A 49 -23.72 37.69 5.63
C VAL A 49 -24.15 36.37 6.24
N THR A 50 -23.19 35.48 6.47
CA THR A 50 -23.37 34.24 7.19
C THR A 50 -22.75 34.33 8.56
N CYS A 51 -23.04 33.38 9.44
CA CYS A 51 -22.37 33.25 10.73
C CYS A 51 -20.83 33.22 10.57
N VAL A 52 -20.30 32.60 9.52
CA VAL A 52 -18.86 32.56 9.21
C VAL A 52 -18.30 33.97 8.92
N ASP A 53 -19.08 34.83 8.26
CA ASP A 53 -18.66 36.21 7.96
C ASP A 53 -18.66 37.12 9.20
N LEU A 54 -19.25 36.66 10.31
CA LEU A 54 -19.27 37.31 11.62
C LEU A 54 -18.39 36.57 12.65
N ASP A 55 -17.44 35.75 12.18
CA ASP A 55 -16.50 34.96 12.99
C ASP A 55 -17.15 33.86 13.87
N PHE A 56 -18.31 33.33 13.48
CA PHE A 56 -18.91 32.14 14.11
C PHE A 56 -18.59 30.86 13.33
N HIS A 57 -18.16 29.81 14.03
CA HIS A 57 -17.63 28.58 13.43
C HIS A 57 -18.70 27.52 13.17
N GLN A 58 -19.80 27.94 12.54
CA GLN A 58 -20.79 27.01 11.97
C GLN A 58 -20.60 26.85 10.46
N ASN A 59 -21.26 25.84 9.87
CA ASN A 59 -21.56 25.86 8.43
C ASN A 59 -22.14 27.23 8.03
N PRO A 60 -22.09 27.67 6.75
CA PRO A 60 -22.58 28.97 6.31
C PRO A 60 -24.11 29.08 6.50
N VAL A 61 -24.50 29.33 7.74
CA VAL A 61 -25.86 29.59 8.19
C VAL A 61 -26.08 31.08 7.98
N PRO A 62 -27.05 31.47 7.14
CA PRO A 62 -27.38 32.87 6.96
C PRO A 62 -27.88 33.46 8.28
N VAL A 63 -27.38 34.64 8.66
CA VAL A 63 -27.95 35.37 9.80
C VAL A 63 -29.31 35.95 9.43
N THR A 64 -30.19 36.08 10.41
CA THR A 64 -31.50 36.73 10.23
C THR A 64 -31.43 38.19 10.67
N CYS A 65 -32.44 38.99 10.32
CA CYS A 65 -32.52 40.37 10.83
C CYS A 65 -33.43 40.43 12.07
N ALA A 66 -32.93 41.02 13.16
CA ALA A 66 -33.73 41.28 14.34
C ALA A 66 -34.69 42.46 14.11
N ALA A 67 -35.70 42.58 14.98
CA ALA A 67 -36.70 43.65 14.92
C ALA A 67 -36.14 45.06 15.19
N ASP A 68 -34.91 45.15 15.68
CA ASP A 68 -34.15 46.38 15.89
C ASP A 68 -33.13 46.67 14.77
N CYS A 69 -33.22 45.94 13.65
CA CYS A 69 -32.35 46.09 12.49
C CYS A 69 -30.86 45.81 12.74
N THR A 70 -30.59 44.98 13.75
CA THR A 70 -29.29 44.33 13.96
C THR A 70 -29.27 42.90 13.41
N TYR A 71 -28.09 42.37 13.12
CA TYR A 71 -27.95 40.96 12.76
C TYR A 71 -28.36 40.10 13.95
N ASP A 72 -29.36 39.24 13.75
CA ASP A 72 -29.77 38.22 14.70
C ASP A 72 -28.85 37.00 14.55
N VAL A 73 -27.90 36.92 15.48
CA VAL A 73 -26.92 35.83 15.57
C VAL A 73 -27.41 34.70 16.47
N SER A 74 -28.68 34.68 16.92
CA SER A 74 -29.23 33.60 17.75
C SER A 74 -29.16 32.22 17.08
N ALA A 75 -29.12 32.21 15.75
CA ALA A 75 -28.94 31.02 14.93
C ALA A 75 -27.47 30.68 14.67
N CYS A 76 -26.55 31.61 14.94
CA CYS A 76 -25.12 31.33 15.00
C CYS A 76 -24.84 30.69 16.37
N GLY A 77 -24.28 29.48 16.37
CA GLY A 77 -23.92 28.77 17.60
C GLY A 77 -22.56 29.19 18.13
N ALA A 78 -21.78 28.21 18.57
CA ALA A 78 -20.53 28.41 19.29
C ALA A 78 -19.59 29.42 18.64
N PHE A 79 -19.06 30.34 19.46
CA PHE A 79 -17.98 31.22 19.07
C PHE A 79 -16.69 30.67 19.70
N CYS A 80 -15.73 30.36 18.84
CA CYS A 80 -14.40 30.00 19.29
C CYS A 80 -13.76 31.20 19.99
N GLY A 81 -13.50 31.09 21.28
CA GLY A 81 -13.01 32.19 22.10
C GLY A 81 -14.09 32.87 22.95
N ASP A 82 -15.25 32.25 23.20
CA ASP A 82 -16.31 32.83 24.03
C ASP A 82 -16.16 32.48 25.52
N GLY A 83 -15.13 31.72 25.87
CA GLY A 83 -14.84 31.27 27.22
C GLY A 83 -15.70 30.10 27.71
N THR A 84 -16.53 29.50 26.85
CA THR A 84 -17.43 28.39 27.18
C THR A 84 -17.21 27.22 26.23
N LEU A 85 -16.55 26.16 26.71
CA LEU A 85 -16.36 24.95 25.91
C LEU A 85 -17.70 24.30 25.52
N GLN A 86 -17.94 24.14 24.22
CA GLN A 86 -19.15 23.56 23.63
C GLN A 86 -18.80 22.30 22.81
N PRO A 87 -18.71 21.10 23.44
CA PRO A 87 -18.09 19.91 22.84
C PRO A 87 -18.78 19.35 21.58
N GLU A 88 -19.98 19.82 21.28
CA GLU A 88 -20.76 19.47 20.09
C GLU A 88 -20.38 20.30 18.87
N PHE A 89 -19.63 21.39 19.05
CA PHE A 89 -19.24 22.33 17.99
C PHE A 89 -17.75 22.70 17.98
N GLU A 90 -17.04 22.53 19.10
CA GLU A 90 -15.62 22.85 19.25
C GLU A 90 -14.90 21.80 20.11
N GLU A 91 -13.65 21.51 19.78
CA GLU A 91 -12.83 20.52 20.50
C GLU A 91 -12.15 21.14 21.74
N CYS A 92 -11.88 22.44 21.68
CA CYS A 92 -11.21 23.21 22.72
C CYS A 92 -11.67 24.68 22.68
N GLU A 93 -11.31 25.44 23.71
CA GLU A 93 -11.69 26.85 23.87
C GLU A 93 -10.53 27.65 24.50
N PHE A 94 -9.84 28.48 23.71
CA PHE A 94 -8.56 29.15 24.04
C PHE A 94 -7.48 28.23 24.65
N GLY A 95 -7.58 27.94 25.95
CA GLY A 95 -6.69 27.07 26.72
C GLY A 95 -7.44 25.99 27.50
N ASN A 96 -8.77 25.95 27.41
CA ASN A 96 -9.58 24.84 27.89
C ASN A 96 -9.59 23.74 26.84
N LEU A 97 -8.70 22.77 27.02
CA LEU A 97 -8.54 21.62 26.12
C LEU A 97 -9.47 20.46 26.48
N ASN A 98 -10.51 20.68 27.30
CA ASN A 98 -11.38 19.62 27.80
C ASN A 98 -10.64 18.48 28.55
N GLY A 99 -9.49 18.79 29.16
CA GLY A 99 -8.62 17.80 29.79
C GLY A 99 -7.79 16.95 28.81
N GLN A 100 -7.86 17.22 27.51
CA GLN A 100 -6.97 16.61 26.53
C GLN A 100 -5.56 17.18 26.66
N THR A 101 -4.59 16.33 26.34
CA THR A 101 -3.16 16.59 26.25
C THR A 101 -2.63 15.95 24.97
N CYS A 102 -1.39 16.25 24.59
CA CYS A 102 -0.74 15.56 23.48
C CYS A 102 -0.71 14.04 23.69
N ILE A 103 -0.59 13.59 24.95
CA ILE A 103 -0.66 12.16 25.32
C ILE A 103 -2.01 11.54 25.01
N SER A 104 -3.12 12.24 25.28
CA SER A 104 -4.44 11.75 24.87
C SER A 104 -4.70 11.82 23.37
N GLN A 105 -3.89 12.61 22.63
CA GLN A 105 -3.94 12.71 21.18
C GLN A 105 -2.94 11.77 20.48
N GLY A 106 -2.24 10.90 21.23
CA GLY A 106 -1.37 9.87 20.69
C GLY A 106 0.08 10.30 20.44
N THR A 107 0.62 11.24 21.23
CA THR A 107 2.06 11.55 21.24
C THR A 107 2.64 11.48 22.67
N SER A 108 3.96 11.54 22.84
CA SER A 108 4.60 11.21 24.13
C SER A 108 4.67 12.41 25.07
N GLY A 109 4.50 13.61 24.54
CA GLY A 109 4.58 14.84 25.32
C GLY A 109 4.30 16.11 24.53
N GLY A 110 4.87 17.21 25.01
CA GLY A 110 4.64 18.54 24.47
C GLY A 110 3.41 19.26 25.05
N VAL A 111 3.00 20.33 24.37
CA VAL A 111 1.92 21.22 24.81
C VAL A 111 0.84 21.24 23.74
N LEU A 112 -0.29 20.60 24.03
CA LEU A 112 -1.46 20.66 23.17
C LEU A 112 -2.03 22.07 23.22
N GLN A 113 -2.31 22.65 22.05
CA GLN A 113 -2.86 24.00 21.95
C GLN A 113 -4.25 23.95 21.35
N CYS A 114 -5.01 25.02 21.54
CA CYS A 114 -6.24 25.25 20.80
C CYS A 114 -5.92 26.19 19.64
N GLY A 115 -6.24 25.78 18.41
CA GLY A 115 -6.11 26.62 17.23
C GLY A 115 -7.14 27.75 17.20
N ASP A 116 -6.94 28.70 16.29
CA ASP A 116 -7.90 29.81 16.06
C ASP A 116 -9.25 29.31 15.50
N ASP A 117 -9.29 28.06 15.04
CA ASP A 117 -10.49 27.35 14.56
C ASP A 117 -11.11 26.42 15.62
N CYS A 118 -10.63 26.48 16.87
CA CYS A 118 -11.07 25.62 17.97
C CYS A 118 -10.93 24.11 17.72
N SER A 119 -9.97 23.75 16.85
CA SER A 119 -9.43 22.39 16.73
C SER A 119 -8.17 22.23 17.58
N PHE A 120 -7.84 20.99 17.93
CA PHE A 120 -6.56 20.70 18.58
C PHE A 120 -5.38 20.99 17.64
N ASP A 121 -4.55 21.96 18.03
CA ASP A 121 -3.29 22.24 17.38
C ASP A 121 -2.19 21.36 18.00
N MET A 122 -1.77 20.35 17.23
CA MET A 122 -0.73 19.39 17.60
C MET A 122 0.69 19.84 17.21
N SER A 123 0.88 21.04 16.65
CA SER A 123 2.19 21.53 16.19
C SER A 123 3.24 21.67 17.29
N ARG A 124 2.82 21.68 18.56
CA ARG A 124 3.69 21.68 19.76
C ARG A 124 3.62 20.40 20.57
N CYS A 125 3.03 19.34 20.02
CA CYS A 125 3.15 18.01 20.57
C CYS A 125 4.54 17.44 20.22
N GLU A 126 5.16 16.80 21.20
CA GLU A 126 6.44 16.13 21.04
C GLU A 126 6.16 14.65 20.80
N SER A 127 6.85 14.06 19.82
CA SER A 127 7.02 12.62 19.67
C SER A 127 8.44 12.25 20.05
N GLN A 128 8.62 11.08 20.67
CA GLN A 128 9.91 10.61 21.14
C GLN A 128 10.19 9.26 20.53
N CYS A 129 11.05 9.27 19.52
CA CYS A 129 11.49 8.03 18.91
C CYS A 129 12.26 7.14 19.90
N GLY A 130 12.04 5.84 19.81
CA GLY A 130 12.70 4.81 20.60
C GLY A 130 12.06 4.57 21.97
N ASN A 131 10.78 4.91 22.13
CA ASN A 131 10.03 4.70 23.37
C ASN A 131 9.15 3.43 23.33
N GLY A 132 9.01 2.80 22.17
CA GLY A 132 8.23 1.59 21.90
C GLY A 132 6.75 1.83 21.59
N MET A 133 6.35 3.05 21.27
CA MET A 133 5.00 3.41 20.88
C MET A 133 5.06 4.17 19.58
N VAL A 134 4.40 3.66 18.53
CA VAL A 134 4.25 4.39 17.27
C VAL A 134 3.25 5.53 17.48
N GLU A 135 3.73 6.76 17.46
CA GLU A 135 2.96 7.99 17.64
C GLU A 135 2.55 8.63 16.32
N LEU A 136 1.68 9.65 16.35
CA LEU A 136 1.10 10.26 15.12
C LEU A 136 2.14 10.71 14.07
N ALA A 137 3.36 11.03 14.50
CA ALA A 137 4.44 11.53 13.63
C ALA A 137 5.49 10.46 13.28
N GLU A 138 5.32 9.21 13.72
CA GLU A 138 6.28 8.12 13.60
C GLU A 138 5.75 7.05 12.65
N GLU A 139 6.61 6.51 11.80
CA GLU A 139 6.28 5.39 10.91
C GLU A 139 6.53 4.03 11.60
N CYS A 140 7.42 4.00 12.59
CA CYS A 140 7.80 2.87 13.41
C CYS A 140 8.36 3.37 14.75
N ASP A 141 8.44 2.50 15.76
CA ASP A 141 9.21 2.72 17.00
C ASP A 141 9.55 1.36 17.63
N ASP A 142 10.80 0.91 17.48
CA ASP A 142 11.30 -0.38 17.95
C ASP A 142 11.93 -0.35 19.36
N GLN A 143 11.68 0.73 20.13
CA GLN A 143 12.19 1.00 21.48
C GLN A 143 13.66 1.40 21.56
N ASN A 144 14.30 1.73 20.44
CA ASN A 144 15.66 2.22 20.49
C ASN A 144 15.91 3.30 19.41
N LEU A 145 17.16 3.72 19.26
CA LEU A 145 17.60 4.75 18.30
C LEU A 145 18.82 4.27 17.51
N ASP A 146 19.06 2.97 17.54
CA ASP A 146 20.13 2.32 16.79
C ASP A 146 19.76 2.35 15.29
N GLU A 147 20.76 2.21 14.44
CA GLU A 147 20.57 2.14 12.98
C GLU A 147 20.81 0.69 12.55
N GLY A 148 20.09 0.23 11.53
CA GLY A 148 20.26 -1.10 10.96
C GLY A 148 19.46 -2.20 11.63
N ASP A 149 18.43 -1.88 12.41
CA ASP A 149 17.44 -2.79 12.99
C ASP A 149 16.02 -2.53 12.44
N GLY A 150 15.89 -1.61 11.49
CA GLY A 150 14.69 -1.37 10.71
C GLY A 150 13.86 -0.16 11.11
N CYS A 151 14.06 0.40 12.30
CA CYS A 151 13.48 1.68 12.67
C CYS A 151 14.57 2.71 13.01
N GLY A 152 14.81 3.66 12.11
CA GLY A 152 15.90 4.62 12.29
C GLY A 152 15.64 5.60 13.45
N PRO A 153 16.65 6.40 13.85
CA PRO A 153 16.58 7.32 14.99
C PRO A 153 15.61 8.51 14.81
N LEU A 154 15.00 8.63 13.63
CA LEU A 154 13.95 9.61 13.31
C LEU A 154 12.56 8.95 13.22
N CYS A 155 12.44 7.68 13.63
CA CYS A 155 11.23 6.87 13.57
C CYS A 155 10.63 6.80 12.16
N THR A 156 11.53 6.64 11.20
CA THR A 156 11.24 6.33 9.80
C THR A 156 11.71 4.91 9.53
N VAL A 157 10.93 4.13 8.78
CA VAL A 157 11.33 2.77 8.42
C VAL A 157 12.59 2.84 7.56
N GLU A 158 13.59 2.04 7.91
CA GLU A 158 14.86 2.02 7.17
C GLU A 158 14.70 1.36 5.79
N VAL A 159 15.57 1.74 4.84
CA VAL A 159 15.47 1.24 3.47
C VAL A 159 15.78 -0.27 3.41
N GLY A 160 14.82 -1.04 2.91
CA GLY A 160 14.92 -2.51 2.86
C GLY A 160 14.48 -3.20 4.15
N TRP A 161 13.76 -2.48 5.01
CA TRP A 161 13.11 -3.02 6.20
C TRP A 161 11.60 -2.84 6.11
N ALA A 162 10.88 -3.73 6.79
CA ALA A 162 9.45 -3.65 7.02
C ALA A 162 9.19 -3.78 8.51
N CYS A 163 8.35 -2.91 9.04
CA CYS A 163 7.95 -2.93 10.45
C CYS A 163 6.48 -3.31 10.58
N ALA A 164 6.19 -4.22 11.51
CA ALA A 164 4.82 -4.57 11.84
C ALA A 164 4.13 -3.41 12.58
N ASP A 165 2.82 -3.23 12.33
CA ASP A 165 1.96 -2.27 13.02
C ASP A 165 1.71 -2.71 14.49
N SER A 166 2.73 -2.63 15.32
CA SER A 166 2.72 -2.98 16.74
C SER A 166 3.44 -1.95 17.59
N ASN A 167 3.16 -1.95 18.90
CA ASN A 167 3.82 -1.12 19.91
C ASN A 167 4.48 -2.03 20.94
N PRO A 168 5.81 -2.24 20.87
CA PRO A 168 6.77 -1.66 19.94
C PRO A 168 6.67 -2.24 18.51
N SER A 169 7.19 -1.51 17.53
CA SER A 169 7.33 -2.01 16.16
C SER A 169 8.29 -3.19 16.15
N ILE A 170 7.89 -4.26 15.46
CA ILE A 170 8.76 -5.40 15.20
C ILE A 170 9.21 -5.24 13.76
N CYS A 171 10.47 -4.87 13.57
CA CYS A 171 11.06 -4.66 12.25
C CYS A 171 11.88 -5.87 11.83
N GLY A 172 11.84 -6.16 10.54
CA GLY A 172 12.65 -7.19 9.90
C GLY A 172 13.01 -6.77 8.47
N PRO A 173 14.02 -7.42 7.86
CA PRO A 173 14.38 -7.15 6.48
C PRO A 173 13.23 -7.48 5.52
N VAL A 174 13.18 -6.77 4.40
CA VAL A 174 12.17 -6.99 3.36
C VAL A 174 12.55 -8.23 2.57
N CYS A 175 11.82 -9.31 2.80
CA CYS A 175 12.02 -10.53 2.06
C CYS A 175 11.75 -10.36 0.55
N GLY A 176 12.63 -10.92 -0.27
CA GLY A 176 12.50 -10.91 -1.73
C GLY A 176 12.98 -9.62 -2.38
N ASP A 177 13.74 -8.77 -1.69
CA ASP A 177 14.37 -7.57 -2.27
C ASP A 177 15.77 -7.85 -2.85
N GLY A 178 16.27 -9.07 -2.62
CA GLY A 178 17.54 -9.60 -3.11
C GLY A 178 18.74 -9.13 -2.29
N LEU A 179 18.53 -8.61 -1.08
CA LEU A 179 19.57 -8.02 -0.24
C LEU A 179 19.57 -8.66 1.15
N LEU A 180 20.48 -9.61 1.34
CA LEU A 180 20.69 -10.29 2.61
C LEU A 180 21.08 -9.30 3.73
N ARG A 181 20.20 -9.10 4.72
CA ARG A 181 20.43 -8.18 5.85
C ARG A 181 20.28 -8.84 7.21
N ASP A 182 21.20 -8.49 8.10
CA ASP A 182 21.20 -8.84 9.53
C ASP A 182 20.91 -10.33 9.81
N ASP A 183 19.75 -10.65 10.40
CA ASP A 183 19.33 -12.01 10.76
C ASP A 183 18.62 -12.77 9.63
N GLU A 184 18.53 -12.20 8.42
CA GLU A 184 17.97 -12.88 7.25
C GLU A 184 18.86 -14.04 6.79
N PRO A 185 18.39 -15.30 6.83
CA PRO A 185 19.20 -16.44 6.44
C PRO A 185 19.26 -16.69 4.92
N CYS A 186 18.32 -16.15 4.13
CA CYS A 186 18.36 -16.13 2.67
C CYS A 186 17.50 -14.99 2.11
N ASP A 187 17.84 -14.47 0.93
CA ASP A 187 16.96 -13.65 0.07
C ASP A 187 17.37 -13.80 -1.40
N ASP A 188 16.59 -14.56 -2.16
CA ASP A 188 16.82 -14.83 -3.58
C ASP A 188 16.16 -13.83 -4.54
N GLY A 189 15.60 -12.73 -3.99
CA GLY A 189 15.04 -11.63 -4.75
C GLY A 189 13.61 -11.84 -5.21
N ASN A 190 12.89 -12.81 -4.63
CA ASN A 190 11.46 -12.99 -4.86
C ASN A 190 10.73 -13.59 -3.63
N LEU A 191 9.44 -13.93 -3.78
CA LEU A 191 8.60 -14.46 -2.69
C LEU A 191 7.93 -15.80 -3.08
N ASP A 192 8.42 -16.45 -4.13
CA ASP A 192 7.88 -17.70 -4.63
C ASP A 192 8.48 -18.86 -3.83
N ASP A 193 7.67 -19.60 -3.07
CA ASP A 193 8.16 -20.83 -2.42
C ASP A 193 8.57 -21.90 -3.47
N GLY A 194 9.56 -22.73 -3.15
CA GLY A 194 10.01 -23.86 -3.94
C GLY A 194 11.21 -23.59 -4.85
N ASP A 195 11.91 -22.46 -4.67
CA ASP A 195 13.15 -22.10 -5.33
C ASP A 195 14.36 -21.98 -4.38
N GLY A 196 14.14 -22.31 -3.10
CA GLY A 196 15.16 -22.43 -2.07
C GLY A 196 15.11 -21.37 -0.98
N CYS A 197 14.47 -20.22 -1.21
CA CYS A 197 14.19 -19.25 -0.16
C CYS A 197 12.68 -18.99 -0.05
N SER A 198 12.10 -19.38 1.09
CA SER A 198 10.64 -19.22 1.28
C SER A 198 10.22 -17.74 1.35
N GLN A 199 8.92 -17.48 1.22
CA GLN A 199 8.34 -16.13 1.39
C GLN A 199 8.58 -15.48 2.76
N ASP A 200 8.99 -16.27 3.75
CA ASP A 200 9.38 -15.81 5.10
C ASP A 200 10.91 -15.63 5.24
N CYS A 201 11.63 -15.66 4.12
CA CYS A 201 13.09 -15.59 3.99
C CYS A 201 13.83 -16.62 4.85
N LEU A 202 13.27 -17.84 4.90
CA LEU A 202 13.91 -19.01 5.50
C LEU A 202 14.37 -19.98 4.41
N PRO A 203 15.60 -20.52 4.48
CA PRO A 203 16.07 -21.57 3.59
C PRO A 203 15.11 -22.76 3.61
N GLU A 204 14.71 -23.18 2.43
CA GLU A 204 13.81 -24.30 2.27
C GLU A 204 14.52 -25.63 2.52
N THR A 205 13.77 -26.65 2.96
CA THR A 205 14.36 -27.97 3.20
C THR A 205 14.77 -28.62 1.89
N GLY A 206 16.01 -29.10 1.82
CA GLY A 206 16.62 -29.69 0.61
C GLY A 206 17.28 -28.68 -0.32
N TRP A 207 17.54 -27.47 0.17
CA TRP A 207 18.25 -26.43 -0.54
C TRP A 207 19.50 -25.98 0.22
N GLU A 208 20.56 -25.71 -0.52
CA GLU A 208 21.76 -25.01 -0.06
C GLU A 208 21.75 -23.62 -0.68
N CYS A 209 21.72 -22.60 0.17
CA CYS A 209 21.66 -21.19 -0.20
C CYS A 209 22.93 -20.47 0.25
N ASP A 210 23.59 -19.78 -0.66
CA ASP A 210 24.79 -18.98 -0.35
C ASP A 210 24.88 -17.69 -1.20
N GLY A 211 25.79 -16.80 -0.80
CA GLY A 211 26.07 -15.55 -1.53
C GLY A 211 25.20 -14.35 -1.17
N GLU A 212 25.53 -13.21 -1.80
CA GLU A 212 24.84 -11.92 -1.71
C GLU A 212 24.85 -11.29 -3.13
N PRO A 213 23.74 -11.30 -3.90
CA PRO A 213 22.41 -11.83 -3.56
C PRO A 213 22.42 -13.34 -3.32
N THR A 214 21.46 -13.85 -2.54
CA THR A 214 21.39 -15.28 -2.25
C THR A 214 21.06 -16.06 -3.52
N VAL A 215 21.78 -17.15 -3.72
CA VAL A 215 21.50 -18.12 -4.78
C VAL A 215 21.30 -19.48 -4.11
N CYS A 216 20.17 -20.10 -4.37
CA CYS A 216 19.85 -21.41 -3.84
C CYS A 216 19.99 -22.49 -4.91
N SER A 217 20.48 -23.65 -4.49
CA SER A 217 20.55 -24.87 -5.30
C SER A 217 20.03 -26.06 -4.51
N SER A 218 19.32 -26.96 -5.17
CA SER A 218 18.82 -28.17 -4.53
C SER A 218 19.98 -29.11 -4.19
N ILE A 219 19.87 -29.77 -3.04
CA ILE A 219 20.88 -30.69 -2.53
C ILE A 219 20.57 -32.09 -3.02
N CYS A 220 21.35 -32.53 -4.00
CA CYS A 220 21.27 -33.92 -4.44
C CYS A 220 21.79 -34.88 -3.35
N ASP A 221 21.14 -36.05 -3.20
CA ASP A 221 21.49 -37.09 -2.20
C ASP A 221 21.10 -36.70 -0.77
N ASP A 222 19.98 -35.99 -0.59
CA ASP A 222 19.43 -35.64 0.72
C ASP A 222 18.14 -36.40 1.07
N GLY A 223 17.59 -37.13 0.08
CA GLY A 223 16.37 -37.92 0.17
C GLY A 223 15.10 -37.13 -0.13
N LEU A 224 15.21 -35.95 -0.74
CA LEU A 224 14.10 -35.06 -1.09
C LEU A 224 14.19 -34.64 -2.56
N GLN A 225 13.29 -35.14 -3.39
CA GLN A 225 13.17 -34.64 -4.76
C GLN A 225 12.49 -33.25 -4.79
N VAL A 226 13.29 -32.18 -4.78
CA VAL A 226 12.81 -30.78 -4.78
C VAL A 226 13.42 -29.95 -5.92
N GLY A 227 12.78 -28.82 -6.25
CA GLY A 227 13.32 -27.87 -7.22
C GLY A 227 13.62 -28.49 -8.60
N PRO A 228 14.85 -28.30 -9.14
CA PRO A 228 15.23 -28.80 -10.46
C PRO A 228 15.58 -30.30 -10.50
N GLU A 229 15.45 -31.05 -9.41
CA GLU A 229 15.85 -32.46 -9.36
C GLU A 229 14.88 -33.40 -10.09
N GLU A 230 15.42 -34.21 -10.99
CA GLU A 230 14.65 -35.26 -11.66
C GLU A 230 14.48 -36.51 -10.78
N CYS A 231 15.39 -36.71 -9.83
CA CYS A 231 15.43 -37.85 -8.91
C CYS A 231 16.39 -37.54 -7.75
N ASP A 232 16.28 -38.28 -6.65
CA ASP A 232 17.27 -38.32 -5.57
C ASP A 232 17.71 -39.77 -5.31
N GLN A 233 18.85 -40.14 -5.89
CA GLN A 233 19.43 -41.49 -5.82
C GLN A 233 18.45 -42.63 -6.21
N SER A 234 17.79 -43.23 -5.22
CA SER A 234 16.84 -44.32 -5.37
C SER A 234 15.40 -43.85 -5.31
N ASP A 235 15.17 -42.62 -4.86
CA ASP A 235 13.89 -41.96 -5.03
C ASP A 235 13.81 -41.39 -6.45
N LEU A 236 13.09 -42.11 -7.31
CA LEU A 236 12.88 -41.71 -8.70
C LEU A 236 11.55 -40.95 -8.86
N GLY A 237 10.87 -40.57 -7.78
CA GLY A 237 9.56 -39.91 -7.86
C GLY A 237 8.47 -40.78 -8.47
N GLY A 238 8.66 -42.11 -8.46
CA GLY A 238 7.81 -43.07 -9.16
C GLY A 238 8.05 -43.16 -10.67
N ALA A 239 9.06 -42.46 -11.21
CA ALA A 239 9.50 -42.63 -12.58
C ALA A 239 10.17 -43.99 -12.80
N ASP A 240 10.01 -44.52 -14.00
CA ASP A 240 10.69 -45.69 -14.51
C ASP A 240 11.13 -45.46 -15.96
N CYS A 241 11.86 -46.42 -16.53
CA CYS A 241 12.30 -46.32 -17.92
C CYS A 241 11.12 -46.10 -18.89
N VAL A 242 9.94 -46.64 -18.59
CA VAL A 242 8.76 -46.51 -19.45
C VAL A 242 8.21 -45.09 -19.39
N SER A 243 8.13 -44.48 -18.21
CA SER A 243 7.63 -43.11 -18.04
C SER A 243 8.53 -42.07 -18.68
N VAL A 244 9.84 -42.32 -18.79
CA VAL A 244 10.81 -41.41 -19.43
C VAL A 244 11.06 -41.75 -20.92
N GLY A 245 10.26 -42.64 -21.51
CA GLY A 245 10.19 -42.84 -22.97
C GLY A 245 10.87 -44.07 -23.53
N PHE A 246 11.37 -44.97 -22.68
CA PHE A 246 11.98 -46.25 -23.08
C PHE A 246 10.97 -47.41 -23.03
N ALA A 247 11.35 -48.58 -23.54
CA ALA A 247 10.46 -49.75 -23.51
C ALA A 247 10.47 -50.49 -22.17
N GLY A 248 11.52 -50.30 -21.38
CA GLY A 248 11.70 -50.89 -20.06
C GLY A 248 13.16 -50.81 -19.61
N GLY A 249 13.49 -51.54 -18.56
CA GLY A 249 14.84 -51.57 -17.97
C GLY A 249 14.84 -51.05 -16.53
N THR A 250 16.01 -50.69 -16.04
CA THR A 250 16.19 -50.12 -14.70
C THR A 250 16.58 -48.65 -14.84
N LEU A 251 15.73 -47.75 -14.35
CA LEU A 251 16.06 -46.34 -14.27
C LEU A 251 16.91 -46.11 -13.02
N ALA A 252 17.95 -45.30 -13.14
CA ALA A 252 18.81 -44.91 -12.03
C ALA A 252 18.90 -43.38 -11.96
N CYS A 253 19.49 -42.88 -10.89
CA CYS A 253 19.75 -41.46 -10.69
C CYS A 253 21.27 -41.21 -10.64
N THR A 254 21.72 -40.16 -11.32
CA THR A 254 23.12 -39.72 -11.27
C THR A 254 23.40 -38.95 -9.98
N SER A 255 24.68 -38.75 -9.64
CA SER A 255 25.10 -37.88 -8.52
C SER A 255 24.85 -36.39 -8.73
N SER A 256 24.22 -36.02 -9.86
CA SER A 256 23.77 -34.66 -10.15
C SER A 256 22.24 -34.60 -10.24
N CYS A 257 21.54 -35.61 -9.73
CA CYS A 257 20.09 -35.67 -9.65
C CYS A 257 19.36 -35.56 -11.01
N ILE A 258 20.01 -36.10 -12.03
CA ILE A 258 19.48 -36.29 -13.38
C ILE A 258 19.26 -37.78 -13.61
N PHE A 259 18.19 -38.14 -14.33
CA PHE A 259 17.91 -39.52 -14.68
C PHE A 259 19.04 -40.14 -15.50
N GLU A 260 19.53 -41.30 -15.05
CA GLU A 260 20.46 -42.13 -15.79
C GLU A 260 19.70 -43.23 -16.55
N THR A 261 19.69 -43.12 -17.89
CA THR A 261 18.92 -44.03 -18.75
C THR A 261 19.78 -45.11 -19.41
N THR A 262 21.04 -45.29 -19.00
CA THR A 262 21.97 -46.24 -19.66
C THR A 262 21.54 -47.70 -19.48
N ALA A 263 20.79 -47.99 -18.42
CA ALA A 263 20.20 -49.30 -18.14
C ALA A 263 18.72 -49.41 -18.56
N CYS A 264 18.20 -48.38 -19.24
CA CYS A 264 16.95 -48.46 -19.99
C CYS A 264 17.22 -49.02 -21.38
N PHE A 265 16.27 -49.79 -21.93
CA PHE A 265 16.37 -50.32 -23.29
C PHE A 265 15.24 -49.79 -24.17
N GLU A 266 15.57 -49.57 -25.44
CA GLU A 266 14.61 -49.21 -26.48
C GLU A 266 14.10 -50.49 -27.15
N CYS A 267 12.81 -50.54 -27.50
CA CYS A 267 12.35 -51.67 -28.30
C CYS A 267 12.78 -51.51 -29.77
N GLY A 268 13.37 -52.58 -30.32
CA GLY A 268 13.62 -52.71 -31.76
C GLY A 268 14.99 -52.23 -32.20
N ASP A 269 15.87 -51.84 -31.28
CA ASP A 269 17.25 -51.41 -31.57
C ASP A 269 18.15 -52.51 -32.19
N GLY A 270 17.68 -53.76 -32.21
CA GLY A 270 18.38 -54.90 -32.79
C GLY A 270 19.43 -55.54 -31.87
N VAL A 271 19.50 -55.08 -30.62
CA VAL A 271 20.33 -55.66 -29.56
C VAL A 271 19.40 -56.42 -28.61
N CYS A 272 19.83 -57.59 -28.11
CA CYS A 272 19.13 -58.27 -27.02
C CYS A 272 20.06 -58.30 -25.80
N SER A 273 19.86 -57.34 -24.91
CA SER A 273 20.51 -57.09 -23.63
C SER A 273 19.92 -57.98 -22.54
N ALA A 274 20.37 -59.24 -22.51
CA ALA A 274 19.92 -60.23 -21.51
C ALA A 274 20.10 -59.76 -20.06
N ASP A 275 21.09 -58.91 -19.80
CA ASP A 275 21.40 -58.36 -18.47
C ASP A 275 20.42 -57.26 -18.02
N LEU A 276 19.63 -56.69 -18.93
CA LEU A 276 18.60 -55.67 -18.66
C LEU A 276 17.18 -56.25 -18.68
N GLY A 277 17.04 -57.57 -18.66
CA GLY A 277 15.75 -58.26 -18.68
C GLY A 277 15.23 -58.60 -20.09
N GLU A 278 16.01 -58.33 -21.15
CA GLU A 278 15.65 -58.76 -22.50
C GLU A 278 15.94 -60.27 -22.69
N THR A 279 14.96 -61.12 -22.38
CA THR A 279 15.18 -62.58 -22.43
C THR A 279 15.30 -63.13 -23.85
N ARG A 280 16.34 -63.90 -24.19
CA ARG A 280 16.36 -64.68 -25.44
C ARG A 280 15.45 -65.92 -25.29
N PRO A 281 14.56 -66.27 -26.24
CA PRO A 281 14.50 -65.86 -27.64
C PRO A 281 13.47 -64.76 -27.96
N ILE A 282 12.93 -64.08 -26.95
CA ILE A 282 11.89 -63.06 -27.10
C ILE A 282 12.39 -61.79 -26.41
N CYS A 283 13.17 -60.98 -27.14
CA CYS A 283 13.32 -59.55 -26.81
C CYS A 283 11.88 -59.02 -26.57
N PRO A 284 11.61 -58.33 -25.45
CA PRO A 284 10.34 -58.34 -24.71
C PRO A 284 9.08 -58.48 -25.58
N ALA A 285 8.30 -59.52 -25.28
CA ALA A 285 7.28 -60.13 -26.13
C ALA A 285 6.12 -59.25 -26.57
N ASP A 286 5.93 -58.07 -25.99
CA ASP A 286 4.85 -57.16 -26.32
C ASP A 286 5.37 -55.74 -26.47
N CYS A 287 6.20 -55.48 -27.48
CA CYS A 287 6.40 -54.11 -28.00
C CYS A 287 5.14 -53.51 -28.65
N GLY A 288 3.96 -53.99 -28.25
CA GLY A 288 2.68 -53.69 -28.87
C GLY A 288 2.60 -54.11 -30.33
N VAL A 289 3.44 -55.03 -30.84
CA VAL A 289 3.32 -55.48 -32.23
C VAL A 289 1.98 -56.19 -32.40
N VAL A 290 1.09 -55.57 -33.15
CA VAL A 290 -0.26 -56.10 -33.43
C VAL A 290 -0.32 -56.89 -34.73
N GLN A 291 0.62 -56.65 -35.65
CA GLN A 291 0.67 -57.35 -36.94
C GLN A 291 2.10 -57.44 -37.46
N VAL A 292 2.42 -58.53 -38.17
CA VAL A 292 3.65 -58.69 -38.93
C VAL A 292 3.29 -59.04 -40.37
N ASP A 293 3.90 -58.36 -41.34
CA ASP A 293 3.82 -58.66 -42.76
C ASP A 293 5.18 -59.09 -43.30
N LEU A 294 5.19 -60.13 -44.13
CA LEU A 294 6.39 -60.78 -44.65
C LEU A 294 6.45 -60.60 -46.17
N GLY A 295 7.33 -59.71 -46.62
CA GLY A 295 7.63 -59.49 -48.03
C GLY A 295 8.77 -60.39 -48.54
N GLN A 296 8.96 -60.38 -49.86
CA GLN A 296 10.00 -61.18 -50.52
C GLN A 296 11.43 -60.73 -50.16
N ASN A 297 11.61 -59.44 -49.87
CA ASN A 297 12.92 -58.83 -49.58
C ASN A 297 13.01 -58.13 -48.22
N HIS A 298 11.88 -57.92 -47.53
CA HIS A 298 11.82 -57.25 -46.24
C HIS A 298 10.62 -57.78 -45.46
N SER A 299 10.68 -57.67 -44.14
CA SER A 299 9.59 -57.93 -43.21
C SER A 299 9.25 -56.64 -42.47
N CYS A 300 7.99 -56.45 -42.10
CA CYS A 300 7.53 -55.28 -41.36
C CYS A 300 6.66 -55.70 -40.18
N ALA A 301 6.82 -55.07 -39.03
CA ALA A 301 5.97 -55.20 -37.86
C ALA A 301 5.22 -53.89 -37.62
N LEU A 302 3.89 -53.95 -37.48
CA LEU A 302 3.02 -52.84 -37.10
C LEU A 302 2.78 -52.90 -35.59
N ARG A 303 3.06 -51.81 -34.90
CA ARG A 303 2.76 -51.61 -33.48
C ARG A 303 1.34 -51.08 -33.28
N GLY A 304 0.79 -51.32 -32.08
CA GLY A 304 -0.56 -50.94 -31.69
C GLY A 304 -0.77 -49.44 -31.56
N ASP A 305 0.31 -48.66 -31.53
CA ASP A 305 0.35 -47.20 -31.63
C ASP A 305 0.32 -46.68 -33.09
N GLY A 306 0.38 -47.58 -34.08
CA GLY A 306 0.33 -47.26 -35.51
C GLY A 306 1.70 -47.08 -36.19
N LEU A 307 2.82 -47.19 -35.46
CA LEU A 307 4.16 -47.16 -36.06
C LEU A 307 4.53 -48.51 -36.66
N ALA A 308 5.24 -48.50 -37.81
CA ALA A 308 5.72 -49.71 -38.46
C ALA A 308 7.25 -49.76 -38.50
N TRP A 309 7.82 -50.90 -38.10
CA TRP A 309 9.26 -51.18 -38.17
C TRP A 309 9.53 -52.23 -39.23
N CYS A 310 10.42 -51.96 -40.19
CA CYS A 310 10.76 -52.91 -41.25
C CYS A 310 12.25 -53.28 -41.21
N TRP A 311 12.57 -54.53 -41.54
CA TRP A 311 13.93 -55.08 -41.61
C TRP A 311 14.07 -56.10 -42.74
N GLY A 312 15.32 -56.39 -43.15
CA GLY A 312 15.63 -57.29 -44.27
C GLY A 312 16.10 -56.56 -45.51
#